data_AF-A0A9D1TS13-F1
#
_entry.id   AF-A0A9D1TS13-F1
#
_cell.length_a   1.000
_cell.length_b   1.000
_cell.length_c   1.000
_cell.angle_alpha   90.00
_cell.angle_beta   90.00
_cell.angle_gamma   90.00
#
_symmetry.space_group_name_H-M   'P 1'
#
loop_
_entity.id
_entity.type
_entity.pdbx_description
1 polymer ?
#
loop_
_entity_poly.entity_id
_entity_poly.type
_entity_poly.pdbx_seq_one_letter_code
_entity_poly.pdbx_strand_id
1 'polypeptide(L)'
;MKKTILAITIALALVLSVFAFTACGDEDPDSGDKDGVTVFASVSDVYRDITGHDFPMAGLFVRGDILETDPDLVEEIDSRVETSVKNFNDDINAVSAKAETIEGFSLKAGVIKKAYQKMNVRYKDASASESDVTALLENIGAAVSDDLFAVDLTGEATATETEYSLYAPDGAPVLALADMWGEDFEKADMTYTVTAETNVAQLMSSGEADFIVAPINVGAQMHAGYKAGNMKHDYKLVNVTSWGVVYFTTNEDGYKARSEYADGVDGAKEFLAQFDGDTVSTIGLAAIPGKTVQYLFEQADADVTVNGSDASTIQQAYIKGDATTAIFAEPAITAVNTQLAAAK
;
A
#
# COMPACT_ATOMS: atom_id res chain seq x y z
N MET A 1 -58.49 -3.60 -19.21
CA MET A 1 -57.44 -3.86 -20.22
C MET A 1 -56.29 -2.89 -19.98
N LYS A 2 -55.08 -3.45 -19.82
CA LYS A 2 -53.74 -2.84 -19.83
C LYS A 2 -53.46 -1.67 -18.87
N LYS A 3 -52.78 -2.03 -17.76
CA LYS A 3 -51.97 -1.13 -16.92
C LYS A 3 -50.70 -0.77 -17.68
N THR A 4 -50.38 0.52 -17.74
CA THR A 4 -49.13 1.04 -18.32
C THR A 4 -48.09 1.13 -17.20
N ILE A 5 -47.05 0.30 -17.28
CA ILE A 5 -45.87 0.37 -16.41
C ILE A 5 -44.95 1.46 -16.99
N LEU A 6 -44.67 2.47 -16.18
CA LEU A 6 -43.68 3.51 -16.47
C LEU A 6 -42.32 2.98 -16.02
N ALA A 7 -41.50 2.51 -16.97
CA ALA A 7 -40.10 2.20 -16.71
C ALA A 7 -39.28 3.49 -16.91
N ILE A 8 -38.80 4.05 -15.80
CA ILE A 8 -37.80 5.12 -15.80
C ILE A 8 -36.45 4.44 -15.92
N THR A 9 -35.87 4.47 -17.13
CA THR A 9 -34.48 4.06 -17.35
C THR A 9 -33.58 5.21 -16.88
N ILE A 10 -33.01 5.07 -15.69
CA ILE A 10 -31.91 5.94 -15.23
C ILE A 10 -30.67 5.50 -16.00
N ALA A 11 -30.28 6.29 -16.99
CA ALA A 11 -28.97 6.18 -17.61
C ALA A 11 -27.93 6.70 -16.61
N LEU A 12 -27.23 5.78 -15.94
CA LEU A 12 -26.07 6.09 -15.14
C LEU A 12 -24.93 6.48 -16.11
N ALA A 13 -24.69 7.78 -16.24
CA ALA A 13 -23.52 8.28 -16.93
C ALA A 13 -22.29 7.98 -16.07
N LEU A 14 -21.60 6.88 -16.40
CA LEU A 14 -20.23 6.60 -15.97
C LEU A 14 -19.33 7.73 -16.48
N VAL A 15 -19.10 8.74 -15.63
CA VAL A 15 -17.98 9.65 -15.81
C VAL A 15 -16.75 8.89 -15.33
N LEU A 16 -16.11 8.15 -16.24
CA LEU A 16 -14.71 7.79 -16.08
C LEU A 16 -13.92 9.10 -16.03
N SER A 17 -13.61 9.58 -14.83
CA SER A 17 -12.52 10.54 -14.65
C SER A 17 -11.22 9.75 -14.80
N VAL A 18 -10.78 9.61 -16.05
CA VAL A 18 -9.41 9.22 -16.37
C VAL A 18 -8.52 10.35 -15.85
N PHE A 19 -8.01 10.21 -14.63
CA PHE A 19 -6.83 10.96 -14.20
C PHE A 19 -5.65 10.33 -14.93
N ALA A 20 -5.38 10.82 -16.15
CA ALA A 20 -4.09 10.65 -16.76
C ALA A 20 -3.08 11.38 -15.87
N PHE A 21 -2.29 10.63 -15.12
CA PHE A 21 -1.11 11.15 -14.45
C PHE A 21 -0.10 11.56 -15.52
N THR A 22 -0.22 12.79 -16.01
CA THR A 22 0.90 13.47 -16.65
C THR A 22 1.86 13.83 -15.53
N ALA A 23 2.96 13.08 -15.43
CA ALA A 23 4.15 13.51 -14.72
C ALA A 23 4.70 14.77 -15.41
N CYS A 24 4.12 15.93 -15.11
CA CYS A 24 4.73 17.23 -15.38
C CYS A 24 5.06 17.85 -14.03
N GLY A 25 6.18 17.41 -13.46
CA GLY A 25 7.07 18.37 -12.83
C GLY A 25 7.85 19.03 -13.96
N ASP A 26 7.84 20.37 -14.02
CA ASP A 26 8.76 21.12 -14.85
C ASP A 26 10.20 20.83 -14.37
N GLU A 27 10.85 19.81 -14.92
CA GLU A 27 12.28 19.64 -14.76
C GLU A 27 12.99 20.50 -15.80
N ASP A 28 13.75 21.48 -15.30
CA ASP A 28 14.68 22.28 -16.07
C ASP A 28 15.74 21.35 -16.69
N PRO A 29 15.77 21.16 -18.02
CA PRO A 29 16.60 20.15 -18.67
C PRO A 29 18.10 20.48 -18.67
N ASP A 30 18.52 21.58 -18.03
CA ASP A 30 19.91 22.07 -18.03
C ASP A 30 20.50 22.35 -16.64
N SER A 31 19.84 21.89 -15.56
CA SER A 31 20.54 21.79 -14.27
C SER A 31 21.34 20.49 -14.29
N GLY A 32 22.66 20.57 -14.48
CA GLY A 32 23.58 19.43 -14.45
C GLY A 32 23.72 18.77 -13.07
N ASP A 33 22.63 18.72 -12.30
CA ASP A 33 22.55 18.20 -10.95
C ASP A 33 21.93 16.80 -11.02
N LYS A 34 22.76 15.75 -11.11
CA LYS A 34 22.25 14.39 -11.01
C LYS A 34 21.54 14.25 -9.65
N ASP A 35 20.25 13.96 -9.66
CA ASP A 35 19.53 13.48 -8.49
C ASP A 35 20.22 12.21 -7.98
N GLY A 36 20.39 12.12 -6.67
CA GLY A 36 21.11 11.00 -6.07
C GLY A 36 20.39 9.66 -6.20
N VAL A 37 19.06 9.70 -6.29
CA VAL A 37 18.20 8.56 -6.61
C VAL A 37 17.29 8.95 -7.76
N THR A 38 17.46 8.30 -8.91
CA THR A 38 16.57 8.42 -10.05
C THR A 38 15.42 7.43 -9.89
N VAL A 39 14.18 7.93 -9.90
CA VAL A 39 12.98 7.09 -10.01
C VAL A 39 12.62 7.00 -11.48
N PHE A 40 12.61 5.80 -12.05
CA PHE A 40 12.43 5.63 -13.50
C PHE A 40 11.23 4.74 -13.87
N ALA A 41 10.58 4.11 -12.89
CA ALA A 41 9.24 3.56 -13.04
C ALA A 41 8.53 3.37 -11.70
N SER A 42 7.20 3.48 -11.72
CA SER A 42 6.33 2.99 -10.65
C SER A 42 6.11 1.50 -10.83
N VAL A 43 6.32 0.70 -9.76
CA VAL A 43 5.99 -0.73 -9.81
C VAL A 43 4.50 -0.92 -10.05
N SER A 44 3.65 -0.03 -9.51
CA SER A 44 2.20 -0.06 -9.69
C SER A 44 1.79 0.09 -11.15
N ASP A 45 2.47 0.98 -11.88
CA ASP A 45 2.15 1.22 -13.29
C ASP A 45 2.59 0.03 -14.14
N VAL A 46 3.79 -0.52 -13.88
CA VAL A 46 4.28 -1.72 -14.56
C VAL A 46 3.38 -2.92 -14.25
N TYR A 47 2.95 -3.08 -12.99
CA TYR A 47 2.02 -4.13 -12.57
C TYR A 47 0.67 -4.00 -13.28
N ARG A 48 0.11 -2.80 -13.34
CA ARG A 48 -1.15 -2.53 -14.03
C ARG A 48 -1.03 -2.77 -15.54
N ASP A 49 0.08 -2.40 -16.16
CA ASP A 49 0.31 -2.67 -17.58
C ASP A 49 0.34 -4.16 -17.89
N ILE A 50 0.93 -4.98 -17.01
CA ILE A 50 1.06 -6.43 -17.17
C ILE A 50 -0.25 -7.16 -16.86
N THR A 51 -0.94 -6.76 -15.78
CA THR A 51 -2.04 -7.54 -15.21
C THR A 51 -3.43 -6.95 -15.47
N GLY A 52 -3.51 -5.65 -15.78
CA GLY A 52 -4.76 -4.89 -15.81
C GLY A 52 -5.34 -4.53 -14.44
N HIS A 53 -4.66 -4.89 -13.34
CA HIS A 53 -5.12 -4.68 -11.97
C HIS A 53 -4.33 -3.60 -11.24
N ASP A 54 -4.97 -2.97 -10.24
CA ASP A 54 -4.24 -2.11 -9.31
C ASP A 54 -3.33 -2.95 -8.38
N PHE A 55 -2.40 -2.28 -7.70
CA PHE A 55 -1.40 -2.92 -6.85
C PHE A 55 -1.64 -2.69 -5.34
N PRO A 56 -2.53 -3.47 -4.68
CA PRO A 56 -2.86 -3.30 -3.26
C PRO A 56 -1.75 -3.89 -2.37
N MET A 57 -1.13 -3.10 -1.50
CA MET A 57 -0.07 -3.64 -0.63
C MET A 57 -0.53 -3.83 0.80
N ALA A 58 -1.32 -2.92 1.36
CA ALA A 58 -1.76 -3.00 2.75
C ALA A 58 -3.15 -2.42 2.95
N GLY A 59 -3.84 -2.96 3.96
CA GLY A 59 -5.22 -2.61 4.28
C GLY A 59 -5.52 -2.87 5.76
N LEU A 60 -6.63 -2.32 6.23
CA LEU A 60 -7.12 -2.58 7.58
C LEU A 60 -7.69 -4.00 7.65
N PHE A 61 -7.21 -4.78 8.61
CA PHE A 61 -7.78 -6.05 9.03
C PHE A 61 -8.41 -5.92 10.41
N VAL A 62 -9.48 -6.67 10.63
CA VAL A 62 -10.13 -6.82 11.94
C VAL A 62 -10.16 -8.29 12.33
N ARG A 63 -10.03 -8.58 13.63
CA ARG A 63 -10.20 -9.93 14.15
C ARG A 63 -11.63 -10.42 13.92
N GLY A 64 -11.79 -11.65 13.45
CA GLY A 64 -13.08 -12.17 12.99
C GLY A 64 -14.18 -12.21 14.06
N ASP A 65 -13.82 -12.45 15.32
CA ASP A 65 -14.77 -12.45 16.44
C ASP A 65 -15.30 -11.05 16.76
N ILE A 66 -14.50 -10.00 16.57
CA ILE A 66 -14.95 -8.61 16.69
C ILE A 66 -15.90 -8.26 15.56
N LEU A 67 -15.56 -8.63 14.31
CA LEU A 67 -16.46 -8.41 13.18
C LEU A 67 -17.84 -9.05 13.40
N GLU A 68 -17.89 -10.22 14.03
CA GLU A 68 -19.14 -10.90 14.35
C GLU A 68 -19.91 -10.26 15.52
N THR A 69 -19.21 -9.70 16.51
CA THR A 69 -19.82 -9.22 17.76
C THR A 69 -20.07 -7.71 17.80
N ASP A 70 -19.31 -6.91 17.05
CA ASP A 70 -19.44 -5.44 16.99
C ASP A 70 -19.28 -4.89 15.56
N PRO A 71 -20.12 -5.32 14.60
CA PRO A 71 -20.03 -4.85 13.22
C PRO A 71 -20.23 -3.32 13.10
N ASP A 72 -21.05 -2.71 13.98
CA ASP A 72 -21.25 -1.26 14.05
C ASP A 72 -19.93 -0.51 14.35
N LEU A 73 -19.13 -1.01 15.30
CA LEU A 73 -17.81 -0.44 15.60
C LEU A 73 -16.86 -0.58 14.41
N VAL A 74 -16.88 -1.72 13.72
CA VAL A 74 -16.05 -1.93 12.52
C VAL A 74 -16.43 -0.94 11.42
N GLU A 75 -17.73 -0.71 11.19
CA GLU A 75 -18.22 0.29 10.23
C GLU A 75 -17.81 1.72 10.64
N GLU A 76 -17.92 2.06 11.92
CA GLU A 76 -17.48 3.38 12.42
C GLU A 76 -15.98 3.60 12.22
N ILE A 77 -15.15 2.61 12.56
CA ILE A 77 -13.70 2.68 12.35
C ILE A 77 -13.39 2.80 10.86
N ASP A 78 -14.01 1.98 10.01
CA ASP A 78 -13.78 2.01 8.56
C ASP A 78 -14.12 3.38 7.95
N SER A 79 -15.23 3.98 8.34
CA SER A 79 -15.63 5.33 7.89
C SER A 79 -14.65 6.42 8.35
N ARG A 80 -14.08 6.28 9.55
CA ARG A 80 -13.00 7.17 10.01
C ARG A 80 -11.70 6.94 9.24
N VAL A 81 -11.38 5.71 8.86
CA VAL A 81 -10.23 5.42 7.98
C VAL A 81 -10.43 6.07 6.62
N GLU A 82 -11.60 5.94 6.00
CA GLU A 82 -11.93 6.59 4.73
C GLU A 82 -11.74 8.11 4.83
N THR A 83 -12.30 8.72 5.87
CA THR A 83 -12.18 10.16 6.14
C THR A 83 -10.72 10.56 6.35
N SER A 84 -9.96 9.77 7.10
CA SER A 84 -8.54 10.03 7.37
C SER A 84 -7.70 9.97 6.10
N VAL A 85 -7.91 8.97 5.25
CA VAL A 85 -7.25 8.85 3.95
C VAL A 85 -7.63 10.01 3.02
N LYS A 86 -8.91 10.43 3.02
CA LYS A 86 -9.35 11.59 2.27
C LYS A 86 -8.63 12.85 2.75
N ASN A 87 -8.53 13.07 4.06
CA ASN A 87 -7.85 14.23 4.63
C ASN A 87 -6.34 14.20 4.38
N PHE A 88 -5.70 13.03 4.34
CA PHE A 88 -4.30 12.90 3.92
C PHE A 88 -4.06 13.48 2.52
N ASN A 89 -5.00 13.28 1.61
CA ASN A 89 -4.90 13.76 0.23
C ASN A 89 -5.37 15.22 0.06
N ASP A 90 -6.37 15.66 0.82
CA ASP A 90 -6.97 17.00 0.68
C ASP A 90 -6.29 18.08 1.54
N ASP A 91 -5.77 17.72 2.72
CA ASP A 91 -5.08 18.62 3.64
C ASP A 91 -3.82 17.98 4.25
N ILE A 92 -2.85 17.73 3.37
CA ILE A 92 -1.56 17.18 3.79
C ILE A 92 -0.85 18.05 4.82
N ASN A 93 -1.15 19.35 4.91
CA ASN A 93 -0.53 20.24 5.89
C ASN A 93 -0.97 19.92 7.32
N ALA A 94 -2.28 19.76 7.54
CA ALA A 94 -2.81 19.36 8.84
C ALA A 94 -2.38 17.93 9.18
N VAL A 95 -2.55 16.99 8.25
CA VAL A 95 -2.27 15.56 8.51
C VAL A 95 -0.79 15.31 8.79
N SER A 96 0.12 15.90 8.02
CA SER A 96 1.56 15.72 8.28
C SER A 96 2.02 16.34 9.61
N ALA A 97 1.41 17.45 10.03
CA ALA A 97 1.70 18.07 11.32
C ALA A 97 1.21 17.19 12.49
N LYS A 98 0.01 16.61 12.37
CA LYS A 98 -0.51 15.64 13.34
C LYS A 98 0.34 14.37 13.38
N ALA A 99 0.62 13.78 12.22
CA ALA A 99 1.38 12.54 12.09
C ALA A 99 2.75 12.60 12.80
N GLU A 100 3.49 13.70 12.63
CA GLU A 100 4.82 13.86 13.27
C GLU A 100 4.75 13.84 14.82
N THR A 101 3.58 14.06 15.42
CA THR A 101 3.39 13.99 16.89
C THR A 101 3.01 12.60 17.41
N ILE A 102 2.73 11.64 16.51
CA ILE A 102 2.36 10.27 16.89
C ILE A 102 3.58 9.57 17.50
N GLU A 103 3.40 9.02 18.70
CA GLU A 103 4.46 8.26 19.38
C GLU A 103 4.85 7.02 18.56
N GLY A 104 6.15 6.83 18.35
CA GLY A 104 6.70 5.72 17.57
C GLY A 104 6.75 5.94 16.05
N PHE A 105 6.12 6.99 15.51
CA PHE A 105 6.17 7.32 14.10
C PHE A 105 7.47 8.05 13.72
N SER A 106 8.14 7.63 12.65
CA SER A 106 9.51 8.10 12.35
C SER A 106 9.58 9.31 11.41
N LEU A 107 8.51 9.60 10.65
CA LEU A 107 8.56 10.54 9.54
C LEU A 107 8.30 11.98 9.97
N LYS A 108 9.03 12.91 9.31
CA LYS A 108 8.92 14.36 9.52
C LYS A 108 7.91 14.99 8.58
N ALA A 109 7.18 16.00 9.05
CA ALA A 109 6.14 16.66 8.25
C ALA A 109 6.66 17.17 6.90
N GLY A 110 7.88 17.72 6.87
CA GLY A 110 8.52 18.19 5.64
C GLY A 110 8.80 17.08 4.62
N VAL A 111 9.10 15.87 5.05
CA VAL A 111 9.30 14.70 4.16
C VAL A 111 7.95 14.21 3.64
N ILE A 112 6.96 14.11 4.53
CA ILE A 112 5.59 13.67 4.18
C ILE A 112 5.01 14.58 3.10
N LYS A 113 5.06 15.90 3.27
CA LYS A 113 4.54 16.89 2.29
C LYS A 113 5.19 16.80 0.91
N LYS A 114 6.44 16.35 0.83
CA LYS A 114 7.14 16.16 -0.45
C LYS A 114 6.79 14.83 -1.10
N ALA A 115 6.55 13.79 -0.30
CA ALA A 115 6.35 12.43 -0.77
C ALA A 115 4.88 12.06 -1.00
N TYR A 116 3.91 12.74 -0.35
CA TYR A 116 2.54 12.22 -0.18
C TYR A 116 1.85 11.76 -1.48
N GLN A 117 2.01 12.50 -2.58
CA GLN A 117 1.43 12.13 -3.88
C GLN A 117 2.00 10.82 -4.44
N LYS A 118 3.24 10.48 -4.07
CA LYS A 118 3.93 9.25 -4.45
C LYS A 118 3.74 8.12 -3.43
N MET A 119 3.10 8.39 -2.30
CA MET A 119 2.80 7.37 -1.28
C MET A 119 1.51 6.61 -1.57
N ASN A 120 0.74 7.00 -2.59
CA ASN A 120 -0.47 6.28 -3.05
C ASN A 120 -1.39 5.80 -1.92
N VAL A 121 -1.55 6.63 -0.89
CA VAL A 121 -2.49 6.39 0.21
C VAL A 121 -3.88 6.70 -0.31
N ARG A 122 -4.67 5.66 -0.58
CA ARG A 122 -6.00 5.74 -1.20
C ARG A 122 -6.90 4.71 -0.55
N TYR A 123 -8.16 5.06 -0.35
CA TYR A 123 -9.14 4.16 0.25
C TYR A 123 -9.93 3.44 -0.86
N LYS A 124 -10.08 2.13 -0.72
CA LYS A 124 -11.21 1.37 -1.28
C LYS A 124 -11.66 0.37 -0.22
N ASP A 125 -12.96 0.18 -0.08
CA ASP A 125 -13.51 -0.86 0.78
C ASP A 125 -13.11 -2.27 0.31
N ALA A 126 -13.32 -3.28 1.16
CA ALA A 126 -12.96 -4.66 0.87
C ALA A 126 -13.61 -5.19 -0.41
N SER A 127 -14.88 -4.88 -0.65
CA SER A 127 -15.63 -5.38 -1.81
C SER A 127 -15.13 -4.77 -3.12
N ALA A 128 -14.83 -3.46 -3.12
CA ALA A 128 -14.27 -2.76 -4.26
C ALA A 128 -12.81 -3.16 -4.55
N SER A 129 -12.12 -3.74 -3.57
CA SER A 129 -10.73 -4.18 -3.68
C SER A 129 -10.58 -5.66 -4.03
N GLU A 130 -11.65 -6.44 -3.96
CA GLU A 130 -11.62 -7.91 -4.05
C GLU A 130 -10.90 -8.41 -5.30
N SER A 131 -11.22 -7.86 -6.47
CA SER A 131 -10.61 -8.28 -7.73
C SER A 131 -9.11 -7.99 -7.78
N ASP A 132 -8.67 -6.83 -7.29
CA ASP A 132 -7.26 -6.43 -7.32
C ASP A 132 -6.45 -7.24 -6.29
N VAL A 133 -7.02 -7.46 -5.10
CA VAL A 133 -6.41 -8.26 -4.02
C VAL A 133 -6.25 -9.72 -4.45
N THR A 134 -7.30 -10.32 -5.01
CA THR A 134 -7.26 -11.71 -5.49
C THR A 134 -6.21 -11.87 -6.58
N ALA A 135 -6.21 -10.99 -7.59
CA ALA A 135 -5.21 -11.02 -8.65
C ALA A 135 -3.78 -10.91 -8.11
N LEU A 136 -3.53 -10.00 -7.17
CA LEU A 136 -2.22 -9.89 -6.54
C LEU A 136 -1.81 -11.18 -5.81
N LEU A 137 -2.68 -11.70 -4.96
CA LEU A 137 -2.40 -12.90 -4.17
C LEU A 137 -2.11 -14.10 -5.08
N GLU A 138 -2.86 -14.28 -6.16
CA GLU A 138 -2.61 -15.30 -7.18
C GLU A 138 -1.24 -15.11 -7.85
N ASN A 139 -0.96 -13.89 -8.33
CA ASN A 139 0.29 -13.57 -9.03
C ASN A 139 1.54 -13.79 -8.18
N ILE A 140 1.47 -13.53 -6.86
CA ILE A 140 2.60 -13.71 -5.94
C ILE A 140 2.65 -15.10 -5.28
N GLY A 141 1.71 -15.99 -5.63
CA GLY A 141 1.58 -17.33 -5.07
C GLY A 141 1.24 -17.35 -3.57
N ALA A 142 0.46 -16.39 -3.11
CA ALA A 142 -0.06 -16.33 -1.75
C ALA A 142 -1.40 -17.07 -1.61
N ALA A 143 -1.88 -17.22 -0.37
CA ALA A 143 -3.18 -17.82 -0.12
C ALA A 143 -4.31 -16.91 -0.62
N VAL A 144 -5.33 -17.51 -1.23
CA VAL A 144 -6.52 -16.83 -1.78
C VAL A 144 -7.75 -17.44 -1.12
N SER A 145 -8.71 -16.61 -0.70
CA SER A 145 -9.97 -17.05 -0.11
C SER A 145 -11.06 -16.02 -0.31
N ASP A 146 -12.21 -16.43 -0.86
CA ASP A 146 -13.35 -15.54 -1.15
C ASP A 146 -13.96 -14.94 0.13
N ASP A 147 -13.82 -15.61 1.28
CA ASP A 147 -14.29 -15.18 2.60
C ASP A 147 -13.22 -14.41 3.40
N LEU A 148 -12.14 -13.94 2.77
CA LEU A 148 -11.17 -13.04 3.39
C LEU A 148 -11.77 -11.65 3.65
N PHE A 149 -12.68 -11.22 2.80
CA PHE A 149 -13.21 -9.86 2.77
C PHE A 149 -14.35 -9.70 3.78
N ALA A 150 -14.27 -8.67 4.62
CA ALA A 150 -15.34 -8.26 5.52
C ALA A 150 -16.43 -7.57 4.70
N VAL A 151 -17.27 -8.38 4.05
CA VAL A 151 -18.42 -7.92 3.29
C VAL A 151 -19.66 -7.91 4.18
N ASP A 152 -20.51 -6.89 4.03
CA ASP A 152 -21.76 -6.71 4.78
C ASP A 152 -21.56 -6.49 6.29
N LEU A 153 -21.11 -5.28 6.66
CA LEU A 153 -20.96 -4.84 8.07
C LEU A 153 -22.31 -4.57 8.76
N THR A 154 -23.42 -5.12 8.27
CA THR A 154 -24.75 -4.88 8.86
C THR A 154 -25.08 -5.96 9.89
N GLY A 155 -25.23 -5.58 11.16
CA GLY A 155 -25.60 -6.50 12.24
C GLY A 155 -25.90 -5.77 13.54
N GLU A 156 -26.61 -6.43 14.47
CA GLU A 156 -26.81 -5.87 15.81
C GLU A 156 -25.58 -6.17 16.68
N ALA A 157 -24.93 -5.13 17.21
CA ALA A 157 -23.81 -5.28 18.14
C ALA A 157 -24.23 -6.08 19.39
N THR A 158 -23.49 -7.14 19.67
CA THR A 158 -23.62 -8.00 20.86
C THR A 158 -22.39 -7.95 21.77
N ALA A 159 -21.39 -7.15 21.40
CA ALA A 159 -20.15 -7.02 22.15
C ALA A 159 -20.36 -6.55 23.59
N THR A 160 -19.57 -7.14 24.48
CA THR A 160 -19.45 -6.74 25.89
C THR A 160 -18.12 -6.07 26.19
N GLU A 161 -17.19 -6.12 25.24
CA GLU A 161 -15.88 -5.50 25.31
C GLU A 161 -15.99 -4.01 24.92
N THR A 162 -15.18 -3.18 25.57
CA THR A 162 -15.14 -1.75 25.31
C THR A 162 -13.73 -1.24 25.12
N GLU A 163 -12.71 -2.10 25.27
CA GLU A 163 -11.30 -1.74 25.10
C GLU A 163 -10.78 -2.48 23.88
N TYR A 164 -10.19 -1.77 22.93
CA TYR A 164 -9.73 -2.33 21.67
C TYR A 164 -8.37 -1.75 21.30
N SER A 165 -7.61 -2.51 20.52
CA SER A 165 -6.27 -2.16 20.07
C SER A 165 -6.22 -2.01 18.55
N LEU A 166 -5.56 -0.94 18.09
CA LEU A 166 -5.30 -0.70 16.68
C LEU A 166 -3.80 -0.56 16.44
N TYR A 167 -3.26 -1.44 15.61
CA TYR A 167 -1.84 -1.44 15.24
C TYR A 167 -1.64 -0.98 13.80
N ALA A 168 -0.57 -0.23 13.56
CA ALA A 168 -0.16 0.15 12.21
C ALA A 168 1.36 0.19 12.08
N PRO A 169 1.93 -0.40 11.01
CA PRO A 169 3.35 -0.26 10.73
C PRO A 169 3.75 1.20 10.47
N ASP A 170 4.93 1.59 10.96
CA ASP A 170 5.51 2.90 10.67
C ASP A 170 5.58 3.17 9.15
N GLY A 171 5.27 4.41 8.74
CA GLY A 171 5.20 4.83 7.34
C GLY A 171 3.77 5.04 6.81
N ALA A 172 3.52 4.59 5.57
CA ALA A 172 2.22 4.79 4.90
C ALA A 172 1.01 4.23 5.68
N PRO A 173 1.09 3.07 6.37
CA PRO A 173 -0.02 2.56 7.17
C PRO A 173 -0.46 3.52 8.29
N VAL A 174 0.47 4.10 9.05
CA VAL A 174 0.15 5.14 10.05
C VAL A 174 -0.43 6.38 9.38
N LEU A 175 0.09 6.80 8.23
CA LEU A 175 -0.40 8.00 7.52
C LEU A 175 -1.83 7.86 7.01
N ALA A 176 -2.26 6.65 6.64
CA ALA A 176 -3.66 6.38 6.31
C ALA A 176 -4.60 6.64 7.49
N LEU A 177 -4.09 6.52 8.72
CA LEU A 177 -4.84 6.65 9.97
C LEU A 177 -4.56 7.96 10.71
N ALA A 178 -3.59 8.76 10.24
CA ALA A 178 -3.01 9.84 11.03
C ALA A 178 -4.03 10.90 11.45
N ASP A 179 -5.05 11.15 10.62
CA ASP A 179 -6.10 12.11 10.93
C ASP A 179 -7.07 11.58 11.99
N MET A 180 -7.40 10.29 12.00
CA MET A 180 -8.24 9.67 13.04
C MET A 180 -7.46 9.21 14.29
N TRP A 181 -6.12 9.24 14.24
CA TRP A 181 -5.27 8.68 15.29
C TRP A 181 -5.53 9.35 16.65
N GLY A 182 -5.85 8.53 17.66
CA GLY A 182 -6.14 8.98 19.02
C GLY A 182 -7.49 9.70 19.19
N GLU A 183 -8.40 9.60 18.23
CA GLU A 183 -9.77 10.07 18.43
C GLU A 183 -10.58 9.16 19.35
N ASP A 184 -11.51 9.77 20.09
CA ASP A 184 -12.44 9.06 20.97
C ASP A 184 -13.58 8.40 20.15
N PHE A 185 -14.04 7.24 20.62
CA PHE A 185 -15.26 6.58 20.14
C PHE A 185 -16.28 6.56 21.28
N GLU A 186 -17.55 6.79 20.96
CA GLU A 186 -18.59 6.87 22.01
C GLU A 186 -18.74 5.56 22.79
N LYS A 187 -18.45 4.42 22.13
CA LYS A 187 -18.67 3.07 22.66
C LYS A 187 -17.39 2.24 22.82
N ALA A 188 -16.23 2.78 22.45
CA ALA A 188 -14.96 2.07 22.45
C ALA A 188 -13.82 2.95 22.97
N ASP A 189 -12.95 2.36 23.79
CA ASP A 189 -11.66 2.90 24.21
C ASP A 189 -10.59 2.27 23.31
N MET A 190 -10.03 3.09 22.41
CA MET A 190 -9.10 2.64 21.38
C MET A 190 -7.65 2.94 21.80
N THR A 191 -6.84 1.90 21.96
CA THR A 191 -5.39 2.02 22.10
C THR A 191 -4.71 1.91 20.74
N TYR A 192 -4.04 2.97 20.31
CA TYR A 192 -3.30 3.00 19.05
C TYR A 192 -1.81 2.75 19.25
N THR A 193 -1.22 1.87 18.45
CA THR A 193 0.20 1.53 18.55
C THR A 193 0.88 1.51 17.18
N VAL A 194 1.95 2.30 17.04
CA VAL A 194 2.88 2.16 15.90
C VAL A 194 3.76 0.93 16.13
N THR A 195 3.85 0.06 15.14
CA THR A 195 4.65 -1.17 15.21
C THR A 195 5.69 -1.25 14.09
N ALA A 196 6.67 -2.12 14.26
CA ALA A 196 7.57 -2.49 13.17
C ALA A 196 6.88 -3.51 12.26
N GLU A 197 7.12 -3.42 10.95
CA GLU A 197 6.60 -4.35 9.94
C GLU A 197 6.88 -5.83 10.29
N THR A 198 8.06 -6.10 10.85
CA THR A 198 8.48 -7.46 11.28
C THR A 198 7.62 -8.06 12.39
N ASN A 199 6.85 -7.24 13.11
CA ASN A 199 6.03 -7.68 14.24
C ASN A 199 4.57 -7.96 13.85
N VAL A 200 4.12 -7.52 12.67
CA VAL A 200 2.72 -7.60 12.23
C VAL A 200 2.17 -9.03 12.30
N ALA A 201 2.89 -9.99 11.72
CA ALA A 201 2.45 -11.39 11.72
C ALA A 201 2.34 -11.97 13.15
N GLN A 202 3.24 -11.58 14.05
CA GLN A 202 3.19 -12.03 15.43
C GLN A 202 1.97 -11.44 16.16
N LEU A 203 1.73 -10.14 16.05
CA LEU A 203 0.60 -9.44 16.67
C LEU A 203 -0.75 -10.04 16.24
N MET A 204 -0.88 -10.40 14.95
CA MET A 204 -2.05 -11.11 14.45
C MET A 204 -2.14 -12.53 15.01
N SER A 205 -1.04 -13.29 14.97
CA SER A 205 -1.07 -14.69 15.41
C SER A 205 -1.37 -14.87 16.91
N SER A 206 -0.94 -13.93 17.77
CA SER A 206 -1.25 -13.93 19.20
C SER A 206 -2.67 -13.47 19.51
N GLY A 207 -3.34 -12.80 18.57
CA GLY A 207 -4.60 -12.12 18.80
C GLY A 207 -4.46 -10.81 19.58
N GLU A 208 -3.24 -10.28 19.71
CA GLU A 208 -2.98 -9.03 20.45
C GLU A 208 -3.56 -7.82 19.72
N ALA A 209 -3.61 -7.86 18.38
CA ALA A 209 -4.25 -6.81 17.60
C ALA A 209 -5.73 -7.11 17.36
N ASP A 210 -6.62 -6.24 17.82
CA ASP A 210 -8.05 -6.28 17.47
C ASP A 210 -8.25 -5.78 16.04
N PHE A 211 -7.59 -4.66 15.74
CA PHE A 211 -7.50 -4.03 14.43
C PHE A 211 -6.02 -3.87 14.05
N ILE A 212 -5.70 -4.09 12.78
CA ILE A 212 -4.33 -3.90 12.29
C ILE A 212 -4.29 -3.54 10.82
N VAL A 213 -3.52 -2.50 10.47
CA VAL A 213 -3.14 -2.31 9.06
C VAL A 213 -1.99 -3.25 8.75
N ALA A 214 -2.17 -4.16 7.80
CA ALA A 214 -1.19 -5.20 7.51
C ALA A 214 -0.99 -5.39 6.00
N PRO A 215 0.15 -5.96 5.56
CA PRO A 215 0.28 -6.43 4.20
C PRO A 215 -0.81 -7.44 3.86
N ILE A 216 -1.36 -7.31 2.65
CA ILE A 216 -2.48 -8.14 2.21
C ILE A 216 -2.14 -9.64 2.25
N ASN A 217 -0.92 -10.01 1.87
CA ASN A 217 -0.46 -11.40 1.90
C ASN A 217 -0.30 -11.96 3.32
N VAL A 218 0.02 -11.12 4.32
CA VAL A 218 0.11 -11.53 5.72
C VAL A 218 -1.29 -11.80 6.27
N GLY A 219 -2.24 -10.88 6.04
CA GLY A 219 -3.63 -11.10 6.47
C GLY A 219 -4.28 -12.31 5.79
N ALA A 220 -4.06 -12.50 4.48
CA ALA A 220 -4.51 -13.68 3.76
C ALA A 220 -3.91 -14.98 4.32
N GLN A 221 -2.63 -14.97 4.71
CA GLN A 221 -1.99 -16.11 5.37
C GLN A 221 -2.61 -16.41 6.74
N MET A 222 -2.92 -15.40 7.55
CA MET A 222 -3.58 -15.59 8.85
C MET A 222 -4.96 -16.22 8.68
N HIS A 223 -5.76 -15.69 7.76
CA HIS A 223 -7.08 -16.20 7.44
C HIS A 223 -7.06 -17.66 6.95
N ALA A 224 -6.20 -17.97 5.97
CA ALA A 224 -6.04 -19.33 5.48
C ALA A 224 -5.53 -20.28 6.57
N GLY A 225 -4.62 -19.82 7.42
CA GLY A 225 -4.12 -20.55 8.57
C GLY A 225 -5.22 -20.88 9.59
N TYR A 226 -6.13 -19.94 9.85
CA TYR A 226 -7.29 -20.15 10.72
C TYR A 226 -8.22 -21.23 10.15
N LYS A 227 -8.58 -21.14 8.86
CA LYS A 227 -9.43 -22.14 8.19
C LYS A 227 -8.81 -23.54 8.18
N ALA A 228 -7.48 -23.62 8.12
CA ALA A 228 -6.74 -24.88 8.22
C ALA A 228 -6.57 -25.40 9.66
N GLY A 229 -7.04 -24.67 10.68
CA GLY A 229 -6.87 -25.01 12.10
C GLY A 229 -5.46 -24.79 12.65
N ASN A 230 -4.62 -24.03 11.93
CA ASN A 230 -3.23 -23.72 12.30
C ASN A 230 -3.08 -22.38 13.02
N MET A 231 -4.08 -21.50 12.92
CA MET A 231 -4.14 -20.22 13.64
C MET A 231 -5.34 -20.21 14.58
N LYS A 232 -5.18 -19.53 15.72
CA LYS A 232 -6.25 -19.41 16.74
C LYS A 232 -7.27 -18.31 16.39
N HIS A 233 -6.81 -17.25 15.74
CA HIS A 233 -7.58 -16.06 15.45
C HIS A 233 -7.72 -15.88 13.94
N ASP A 234 -8.93 -15.57 13.48
CA ASP A 234 -9.20 -15.18 12.09
C ASP A 234 -9.02 -13.66 11.94
N TYR A 235 -8.66 -13.21 10.74
CA TYR A 235 -8.63 -11.79 10.38
C TYR A 235 -9.28 -11.57 9.02
N LYS A 236 -10.16 -10.58 8.95
CA LYS A 236 -10.86 -10.19 7.72
C LYS A 236 -10.40 -8.84 7.23
N LEU A 237 -10.24 -8.69 5.92
CA LEU A 237 -9.87 -7.43 5.28
C LEU A 237 -11.09 -6.52 5.23
N VAL A 238 -10.99 -5.31 5.80
CA VAL A 238 -12.07 -4.31 5.85
C VAL A 238 -11.94 -3.30 4.71
N ASN A 239 -10.72 -2.86 4.42
CA ASN A 239 -10.41 -1.91 3.36
C ASN A 239 -8.96 -2.06 2.90
N VAL A 240 -8.60 -1.40 1.81
CA VAL A 240 -7.20 -1.24 1.36
C VAL A 240 -6.86 0.25 1.34
N THR A 241 -5.76 0.61 2.01
CA THR A 241 -5.33 2.01 2.18
C THR A 241 -4.01 2.34 1.49
N SER A 242 -3.21 1.33 1.13
CA SER A 242 -1.89 1.52 0.53
C SER A 242 -1.78 0.81 -0.81
N TRP A 243 -1.56 1.60 -1.87
CA TRP A 243 -1.60 1.12 -3.25
C TRP A 243 -0.30 1.38 -4.01
N GLY A 244 0.68 0.51 -3.82
CA GLY A 244 1.93 0.54 -4.57
C GLY A 244 2.79 1.78 -4.31
N VAL A 245 3.50 1.75 -3.19
CA VAL A 245 4.44 2.80 -2.71
C VAL A 245 5.87 2.57 -3.20
N VAL A 246 6.08 1.56 -4.04
CA VAL A 246 7.40 1.10 -4.45
C VAL A 246 7.69 1.40 -5.92
N TYR A 247 8.95 1.70 -6.18
CA TYR A 247 9.45 2.25 -7.43
C TYR A 247 10.71 1.53 -7.85
N PHE A 248 10.92 1.43 -9.16
CA PHE A 248 12.23 1.11 -9.72
C PHE A 248 13.11 2.36 -9.60
N THR A 249 14.21 2.22 -8.87
CA THR A 249 15.15 3.30 -8.58
C THR A 249 16.57 2.93 -8.94
N THR A 250 17.35 3.89 -9.42
CA THR A 250 18.77 3.70 -9.73
C THR A 250 19.57 4.98 -9.55
N ASN A 251 20.88 4.87 -9.36
CA ASN A 251 21.84 5.97 -9.53
C ASN A 251 22.88 5.64 -10.62
N GLU A 252 22.62 4.58 -11.39
CA GLU A 252 23.47 4.10 -12.48
C GLU A 252 22.98 4.67 -13.81
N ASP A 253 23.92 4.90 -14.74
CA ASP A 253 23.59 5.30 -16.10
C ASP A 253 23.22 4.04 -16.93
N GLY A 254 22.32 4.17 -17.92
CA GLY A 254 22.05 3.12 -18.91
C GLY A 254 20.65 2.50 -18.84
N TYR A 255 19.92 2.69 -17.74
CA TYR A 255 18.51 2.33 -17.66
C TYR A 255 17.63 3.38 -18.32
N LYS A 256 16.56 2.93 -18.97
CA LYS A 256 15.53 3.77 -19.56
C LYS A 256 14.29 3.79 -18.69
N ALA A 257 13.67 4.95 -18.58
CA ALA A 257 12.42 5.11 -17.85
C ALA A 257 11.27 4.37 -18.54
N ARG A 258 10.26 3.96 -17.76
CA ARG A 258 9.06 3.29 -18.29
C ARG A 258 8.39 4.11 -19.40
N SER A 259 8.41 5.43 -19.32
CA SER A 259 7.83 6.35 -20.32
C SER A 259 8.54 6.34 -21.68
N GLU A 260 9.74 5.75 -21.77
CA GLU A 260 10.48 5.62 -23.03
C GLU A 260 10.06 4.37 -23.84
N TYR A 261 9.23 3.50 -23.26
CA TYR A 261 8.68 2.30 -23.90
C TYR A 261 7.22 2.51 -24.25
N ALA A 262 6.70 1.72 -25.20
CA ALA A 262 5.30 1.79 -25.58
C ALA A 262 4.35 1.53 -24.38
N ASP A 263 3.16 2.12 -24.40
CA ASP A 263 2.14 1.83 -23.38
C ASP A 263 1.65 0.38 -23.48
N GLY A 264 1.22 -0.18 -22.34
CA GLY A 264 0.65 -1.53 -22.25
C GLY A 264 1.68 -2.65 -22.09
N VAL A 265 1.16 -3.89 -22.13
CA VAL A 265 1.88 -5.13 -21.75
C VAL A 265 3.22 -5.27 -22.47
N ASP A 266 3.26 -5.10 -23.80
CA ASP A 266 4.48 -5.35 -24.58
C ASP A 266 5.62 -4.39 -24.19
N GLY A 267 5.32 -3.09 -24.06
CA GLY A 267 6.31 -2.10 -23.63
C GLY A 267 6.70 -2.24 -22.16
N ALA A 268 5.80 -2.72 -21.29
CA ALA A 268 6.14 -3.08 -19.92
C ALA A 268 7.10 -4.27 -19.86
N LYS A 269 6.92 -5.29 -20.71
CA LYS A 269 7.86 -6.41 -20.81
C LYS A 269 9.21 -5.99 -21.38
N GLU A 270 9.24 -5.12 -22.39
CA GLU A 270 10.49 -4.54 -22.90
C GLU A 270 11.22 -3.73 -21.83
N PHE A 271 10.48 -2.93 -21.04
CA PHE A 271 11.03 -2.23 -19.89
C PHE A 271 11.63 -3.20 -18.86
N LEU A 272 10.97 -4.32 -18.54
CA LEU A 272 11.46 -5.30 -17.57
C LEU A 272 12.64 -6.13 -18.11
N ALA A 273 12.68 -6.39 -19.43
CA ALA A 273 13.77 -7.13 -20.07
C ALA A 273 15.11 -6.38 -20.05
N GLN A 274 15.10 -5.07 -19.79
CA GLN A 274 16.36 -4.30 -19.68
C GLN A 274 17.22 -4.72 -18.48
N PHE A 275 16.64 -5.43 -17.50
CA PHE A 275 17.33 -5.93 -16.31
C PHE A 275 17.83 -7.37 -16.48
N ASP A 276 17.69 -7.99 -17.66
CA ASP A 276 18.10 -9.38 -17.89
C ASP A 276 19.59 -9.60 -17.58
N GLY A 277 19.88 -10.52 -16.67
CA GLY A 277 21.23 -10.80 -16.17
C GLY A 277 21.71 -9.87 -15.05
N ASP A 278 20.93 -8.84 -14.66
CA ASP A 278 21.29 -7.90 -13.61
C ASP A 278 20.91 -8.39 -12.21
N THR A 279 21.41 -7.66 -11.20
CA THR A 279 21.03 -7.83 -9.81
C THR A 279 20.27 -6.60 -9.33
N VAL A 280 19.04 -6.80 -8.84
CA VAL A 280 18.19 -5.74 -8.30
C VAL A 280 17.97 -5.97 -6.81
N SER A 281 18.23 -4.96 -5.99
CA SER A 281 17.90 -5.01 -4.56
C SER A 281 16.42 -4.72 -4.34
N THR A 282 15.77 -5.33 -3.36
CA THR A 282 14.38 -5.01 -3.00
C THR A 282 14.21 -4.99 -1.50
N ILE A 283 13.40 -4.06 -1.01
CA ILE A 283 12.81 -4.20 0.32
C ILE A 283 11.84 -5.39 0.32
N GLY A 284 11.74 -6.08 1.45
CA GLY A 284 10.73 -7.11 1.65
C GLY A 284 10.73 -8.21 0.58
N LEU A 285 11.86 -8.91 0.41
CA LEU A 285 12.01 -9.99 -0.60
C LEU A 285 10.89 -11.03 -0.54
N ALA A 286 10.55 -11.48 0.67
CA ALA A 286 9.48 -12.46 0.88
C ALA A 286 8.08 -11.82 1.02
N ALA A 287 8.01 -10.48 1.03
CA ALA A 287 6.79 -9.71 1.13
C ALA A 287 6.30 -9.28 -0.26
N ILE A 288 5.22 -8.48 -0.30
CA ILE A 288 4.59 -8.03 -1.53
C ILE A 288 5.57 -7.36 -2.51
N PRO A 289 6.46 -6.43 -2.11
CA PRO A 289 7.37 -5.77 -3.07
C PRO A 289 8.27 -6.76 -3.80
N GLY A 290 8.98 -7.63 -3.06
CA GLY A 290 9.91 -8.59 -3.66
C GLY A 290 9.20 -9.64 -4.51
N LYS A 291 8.11 -10.23 -4.00
CA LYS A 291 7.36 -11.25 -4.75
C LYS A 291 6.71 -10.70 -6.01
N THR A 292 6.19 -9.47 -5.96
CA THR A 292 5.57 -8.82 -7.13
C THR A 292 6.62 -8.57 -8.20
N VAL A 293 7.79 -8.04 -7.84
CA VAL A 293 8.84 -7.76 -8.82
C VAL A 293 9.41 -9.04 -9.42
N GLN A 294 9.55 -10.11 -8.64
CA GLN A 294 9.88 -11.45 -9.16
C GLN A 294 8.84 -11.93 -10.18
N TYR A 295 7.56 -11.81 -9.86
CA TYR A 295 6.48 -12.13 -10.79
C TYR A 295 6.58 -11.29 -12.08
N LEU A 296 6.83 -9.98 -11.97
CA LEU A 296 6.94 -9.10 -13.14
C LEU A 296 8.10 -9.51 -14.05
N PHE A 297 9.28 -9.80 -13.49
CA PHE A 297 10.41 -10.29 -14.27
C PHE A 297 10.13 -11.64 -14.93
N GLU A 298 9.43 -12.55 -14.25
CA GLU A 298 8.97 -13.81 -14.85
C GLU A 298 8.02 -13.57 -16.04
N GLN A 299 7.10 -12.60 -15.95
CA GLN A 299 6.22 -12.25 -17.07
C GLN A 299 6.98 -11.72 -18.29
N ALA A 300 8.17 -11.15 -18.10
CA ALA A 300 9.04 -10.64 -19.14
C ALA A 300 10.07 -11.66 -19.65
N ASP A 301 10.12 -12.87 -19.09
CA ASP A 301 11.17 -13.88 -19.35
C ASP A 301 12.59 -13.32 -19.09
N ALA A 302 12.72 -12.44 -18.09
CA ALA A 302 13.98 -11.81 -17.71
C ALA A 302 14.63 -12.56 -16.52
N ASP A 303 15.87 -13.00 -16.68
CA ASP A 303 16.64 -13.69 -15.63
C ASP A 303 17.32 -12.66 -14.72
N VAL A 304 16.56 -12.13 -13.76
CA VAL A 304 17.02 -11.09 -12.83
C VAL A 304 17.27 -11.68 -11.45
N THR A 305 18.45 -11.42 -10.88
CA THR A 305 18.73 -11.77 -9.49
C THR A 305 18.14 -10.72 -8.53
N VAL A 306 17.04 -11.06 -7.86
CA VAL A 306 16.40 -10.18 -6.88
C VAL A 306 16.90 -10.47 -5.47
N ASN A 307 17.61 -9.51 -4.86
CA ASN A 307 18.19 -9.64 -3.52
C ASN A 307 17.42 -8.82 -2.48
N GLY A 308 17.11 -9.43 -1.34
CA GLY A 308 16.49 -8.74 -0.21
C GLY A 308 17.45 -7.81 0.50
N SER A 309 17.01 -6.59 0.82
CA SER A 309 17.76 -5.62 1.61
C SER A 309 16.82 -4.79 2.49
N ASP A 310 17.34 -4.30 3.62
CA ASP A 310 16.58 -3.38 4.47
C ASP A 310 16.55 -1.99 3.85
N ALA A 311 15.47 -1.25 4.08
CA ALA A 311 15.31 0.12 3.57
C ALA A 311 16.50 1.01 3.93
N SER A 312 16.98 0.95 5.18
CA SER A 312 18.13 1.73 5.63
C SER A 312 19.43 1.38 4.90
N THR A 313 19.63 0.11 4.52
CA THR A 313 20.80 -0.32 3.76
C THR A 313 20.77 0.26 2.34
N ILE A 314 19.63 0.20 1.66
CA ILE A 314 19.45 0.82 0.34
C ILE A 314 19.66 2.34 0.42
N GLN A 315 19.12 3.01 1.44
CA GLN A 315 19.33 4.45 1.66
C GLN A 315 20.82 4.78 1.78
N GLN A 316 21.56 4.02 2.59
CA GLN A 316 22.99 4.28 2.82
C GLN A 316 23.83 4.02 1.56
N ALA A 317 23.46 3.04 0.72
CA ALA A 317 24.13 2.80 -0.55
C ALA A 317 23.99 4.02 -1.49
N TYR A 318 22.77 4.55 -1.63
CA TYR A 318 22.54 5.78 -2.39
C TYR A 318 23.28 7.00 -1.82
N ILE A 319 23.26 7.19 -0.49
CA ILE A 319 23.95 8.31 0.16
C ILE A 319 25.46 8.26 -0.06
N LYS A 320 26.06 7.06 -0.10
CA LYS A 320 27.49 6.87 -0.36
C LYS A 320 27.87 7.04 -1.83
N GLY A 321 26.90 6.97 -2.74
CA GLY A 321 27.15 6.93 -4.19
C GLY A 321 27.58 5.55 -4.68
N ASP A 322 27.25 4.48 -3.96
CA ASP A 322 27.46 3.11 -4.44
C ASP A 322 26.53 2.86 -5.63
N ALA A 323 27.01 2.20 -6.70
CA ALA A 323 26.18 1.81 -7.84
C ALA A 323 25.04 0.91 -7.35
N THR A 324 23.80 1.40 -7.46
CA THR A 324 22.63 0.82 -6.79
C THR A 324 21.41 0.89 -7.70
N THR A 325 20.89 -0.28 -8.06
CA THR A 325 19.56 -0.46 -8.66
C THR A 325 18.67 -1.22 -7.68
N ALA A 326 17.51 -0.65 -7.36
CA ALA A 326 16.65 -1.17 -6.31
C ALA A 326 15.15 -0.97 -6.58
N ILE A 327 14.36 -1.80 -5.91
CA ILE A 327 12.94 -1.60 -5.65
C ILE A 327 12.83 -0.94 -4.29
N PHE A 328 12.45 0.33 -4.29
CA PHE A 328 12.50 1.15 -3.10
C PHE A 328 11.22 1.96 -2.89
N ALA A 329 10.95 2.34 -1.64
CA ALA A 329 9.65 2.90 -1.24
C ALA A 329 9.69 4.39 -0.98
N GLU A 330 8.60 5.08 -1.29
CA GLU A 330 8.30 6.37 -0.65
C GLU A 330 7.76 6.14 0.78
N PRO A 331 8.08 7.02 1.73
CA PRO A 331 8.78 8.30 1.58
C PRO A 331 10.32 8.21 1.72
N ALA A 332 10.86 6.99 1.77
CA ALA A 332 12.28 6.75 2.02
C ALA A 332 13.18 7.25 0.87
N ILE A 333 12.69 7.23 -0.37
CA ILE A 333 13.32 7.85 -1.55
C ILE A 333 13.42 9.38 -1.35
N THR A 334 12.31 10.04 -1.04
CA THR A 334 12.28 11.49 -0.79
C THR A 334 13.20 11.91 0.37
N ALA A 335 13.32 11.07 1.40
CA ALA A 335 14.24 11.31 2.51
C ALA A 335 15.70 11.32 2.04
N VAL A 336 16.11 10.34 1.22
CA VAL A 336 17.47 10.28 0.64
C VAL A 336 17.75 11.51 -0.22
N ASN A 337 16.86 11.84 -1.15
CA ASN A 337 17.06 13.00 -2.03
C ASN A 337 17.11 14.32 -1.24
N THR A 338 16.30 14.46 -0.19
CA THR A 338 16.38 15.62 0.71
C THR A 338 17.73 15.70 1.43
N GLN A 339 18.27 14.57 1.90
CA GLN A 339 19.56 14.53 2.57
C GLN A 339 20.72 14.85 1.60
N LEU A 340 20.68 14.30 0.38
CA LEU A 340 21.70 14.55 -0.63
C LEU A 340 21.70 16.00 -1.11
N ALA A 341 20.52 16.61 -1.30
CA ALA A 341 20.42 18.01 -1.64
C ALA A 341 20.97 18.93 -0.54
N ALA A 342 20.85 18.57 0.73
CA ALA A 342 21.40 19.33 1.85
C ALA A 342 22.93 19.21 2.01
N ALA A 343 23.55 18.24 1.34
CA ALA A 343 24.99 18.00 1.38
C ALA A 343 25.76 18.73 0.26
N LYS A 344 25.06 19.30 -0.73
CA LYS A 344 25.60 20.15 -1.80
C LYS A 344 25.65 21.61 -1.35
#